data_AF-A0A9N9JWS0-F1
#
_entry.id   AF-A0A9N9JWS0-F1
#
_cell.length_a   1.000
_cell.length_b   1.000
_cell.length_c   1.000
_cell.angle_alpha   90.00
_cell.angle_beta   90.00
_cell.angle_gamma   90.00
#
_symmetry.space_group_name_H-M   'P 1'
#
loop_
_entity.id
_entity.type
_entity.pdbx_description
1 polymer ?
#
loop_
_entity_poly.entity_id
_entity_poly.type
_entity_poly.pdbx_seq_one_letter_code
_entity_poly.pdbx_strand_id
1 'polypeptide(L)'
;MFTACILNEYDAVLSLSNQHCIFLYTGTEQYDLLNQAFNFLIDELLTLNVEGIVDSTNNYWKIEFWFGSDWKFMSLVLGTKGPMANYFCLYCDCKNTDRWNIDLNYENLCNILGQKKPNLLPFLANQHCVPDELHIMLRITD
;
A
#
# COMPACT_ATOMS: atom_id res chain seq x y z
N MET A 1 1.24 12.28 -4.40
CA MET A 1 0.10 12.21 -5.33
C MET A 1 -0.43 10.81 -5.26
N PHE A 2 -1.75 10.63 -5.16
CA PHE A 2 -2.40 9.33 -5.24
C PHE A 2 -3.12 9.23 -6.56
N THR A 3 -2.82 8.16 -7.28
CA THR A 3 -3.49 7.79 -8.51
C THR A 3 -4.24 6.48 -8.29
N ALA A 4 -5.37 6.35 -8.97
CA ALA A 4 -6.14 5.13 -9.03
C ALA A 4 -6.32 4.72 -10.50
N CYS A 5 -6.31 3.41 -10.72
CA CYS A 5 -6.65 2.79 -11.99
C CYS A 5 -7.53 1.57 -11.72
N ILE A 6 -8.26 1.13 -12.74
CA ILE A 6 -9.11 -0.06 -12.64
C ILE A 6 -8.32 -1.26 -13.16
N LEU A 7 -7.83 -2.11 -12.26
CA LEU A 7 -6.98 -3.26 -12.65
C LEU A 7 -7.66 -4.23 -13.63
N ASN A 8 -9.00 -4.30 -13.62
CA ASN A 8 -9.77 -5.13 -14.54
C ASN A 8 -9.71 -4.64 -16.01
N GLU A 9 -9.13 -3.48 -16.27
CA GLU A 9 -8.88 -2.99 -17.63
C GLU A 9 -7.55 -3.48 -18.22
N TYR A 10 -6.81 -4.33 -17.50
CA TYR A 10 -5.57 -4.97 -17.95
C TYR A 10 -4.54 -3.93 -18.46
N ASP A 11 -3.96 -4.14 -19.64
CA ASP A 11 -2.92 -3.27 -20.21
C ASP A 11 -3.35 -1.81 -20.40
N ALA A 12 -4.67 -1.52 -20.41
CA ALA A 12 -5.16 -0.15 -20.49
C ALA A 12 -4.69 0.69 -19.29
N VAL A 13 -4.46 0.07 -18.12
CA VAL A 13 -3.94 0.76 -16.92
C VAL A 13 -2.56 1.36 -17.13
N LEU A 14 -1.78 0.87 -18.10
CA LEU A 14 -0.46 1.41 -18.42
C LEU A 14 -0.55 2.76 -19.17
N SER A 15 -1.73 3.10 -19.69
CA SER A 15 -1.96 4.37 -20.37
C SER A 15 -2.27 5.49 -19.38
N LEU A 16 -1.77 6.69 -19.69
CA LEU A 16 -1.97 7.87 -18.85
C LEU A 16 -3.46 8.26 -18.71
N SER A 17 -4.29 7.93 -19.70
CA SER A 17 -5.74 8.21 -19.69
C SER A 17 -6.50 7.41 -18.63
N ASN A 18 -5.95 6.26 -18.21
CA ASN A 18 -6.55 5.34 -17.25
C ASN A 18 -5.91 5.47 -15.85
N GLN A 19 -5.06 6.48 -15.66
CA GLN A 19 -4.45 6.85 -14.40
C GLN A 19 -5.12 8.11 -13.86
N HIS A 20 -6.01 7.95 -12.88
CA HIS A 20 -6.82 9.03 -12.34
C HIS A 20 -6.21 9.56 -11.05
N CYS A 21 -5.85 10.84 -11.01
CA CYS A 21 -5.43 11.49 -9.77
C CYS A 21 -6.66 11.66 -8.86
N ILE A 22 -6.64 11.00 -7.69
CA ILE A 22 -7.73 11.08 -6.70
C ILE A 22 -7.37 12.00 -5.53
N PHE A 23 -6.08 12.22 -5.28
CA PHE A 23 -5.65 13.03 -4.15
C PHE A 23 -4.26 13.64 -4.36
N LEU A 24 -4.16 14.96 -4.19
CA LEU A 24 -2.91 15.70 -4.27
C LEU A 24 -2.56 16.26 -2.89
N TYR A 25 -1.41 15.84 -2.38
CA TYR A 25 -0.87 16.31 -1.10
C TYR A 25 0.46 17.02 -1.34
N THR A 26 0.54 18.28 -0.93
CA THR A 26 1.72 19.16 -1.12
C THR A 26 2.56 19.31 0.15
N GLY A 27 2.24 18.58 1.22
CA GLY A 27 3.01 18.59 2.46
C GLY A 27 4.16 17.60 2.45
N THR A 28 4.77 17.39 3.62
CA THR A 28 5.90 16.47 3.78
C THR A 28 5.43 15.05 4.09
N GLU A 29 6.21 14.05 3.67
CA GLU A 29 5.98 12.63 3.99
C GLU A 29 6.25 12.33 5.47
N GLN A 30 5.39 12.86 6.34
CA GLN A 30 5.41 12.61 7.78
C GLN A 30 4.09 11.96 8.18
N TYR A 31 4.17 10.89 8.96
CA TYR A 31 3.01 10.08 9.33
C TYR A 31 1.86 10.91 9.90
N ASP A 32 2.14 11.79 10.88
CA ASP A 32 1.09 12.52 11.58
C ASP A 32 0.39 13.56 10.67
N LEU A 33 1.10 14.09 9.65
CA LEU A 33 0.53 15.00 8.66
C LEU A 33 -0.26 14.24 7.58
N LEU A 34 0.26 13.10 7.11
CA LEU A 34 -0.45 12.24 6.17
C LEU A 34 -1.73 11.67 6.78
N ASN A 35 -1.70 11.28 8.06
CA ASN A 35 -2.89 10.81 8.77
C ASN A 35 -4.00 11.86 8.77
N GLN A 36 -3.66 13.12 9.05
CA GLN A 36 -4.63 14.22 8.99
C GLN A 36 -5.15 14.44 7.57
N ALA A 37 -4.26 14.34 6.57
CA ALA A 37 -4.61 14.52 5.17
C ALA A 37 -5.51 13.37 4.64
N PHE A 38 -5.27 12.14 5.10
CA PHE A 38 -6.01 10.95 4.65
C PHE A 38 -7.38 10.83 5.32
N ASN A 39 -7.62 11.46 6.47
CA ASN A 39 -8.94 11.44 7.11
C ASN A 39 -10.06 11.86 6.16
N PHE A 40 -9.79 12.75 5.20
CA PHE A 40 -10.76 13.16 4.19
C PHE A 40 -11.08 12.08 3.14
N LEU A 41 -10.15 11.16 2.89
CA LEU A 41 -10.25 10.14 1.84
C LEU A 41 -10.61 8.76 2.38
N ILE A 42 -10.17 8.42 3.59
CA ILE A 42 -10.32 7.08 4.19
C ILE A 42 -11.78 6.67 4.30
N ASP A 43 -12.65 7.57 4.76
CA ASP A 43 -14.06 7.25 4.98
C ASP A 43 -14.77 6.94 3.64
N GLU A 44 -14.43 7.66 2.57
CA GLU A 44 -14.93 7.41 1.22
C GLU A 44 -14.43 6.07 0.67
N LEU A 45 -13.13 5.77 0.81
CA LEU A 45 -12.56 4.49 0.37
C LEU A 45 -13.12 3.30 1.16
N LEU A 46 -13.32 3.46 2.47
CA LEU A 46 -13.92 2.44 3.31
C LEU A 46 -15.37 2.18 2.92
N THR A 47 -16.14 3.24 2.63
CA THR A 47 -17.51 3.11 2.12
C THR A 47 -17.52 2.35 0.80
N LEU A 48 -16.63 2.69 -0.15
CA LEU A 48 -16.50 1.96 -1.42
C LEU A 48 -16.12 0.48 -1.21
N ASN A 49 -15.23 0.18 -0.25
CA ASN A 49 -14.81 -1.19 0.02
C ASN A 49 -15.93 -2.06 0.63
N VAL A 50 -16.73 -1.47 1.52
CA VAL A 50 -17.81 -2.17 2.24
C VAL A 50 -19.08 -2.24 1.40
N GLU A 51 -19.48 -1.12 0.82
CA GLU A 51 -20.75 -0.98 0.12
C GLU A 51 -20.64 -1.30 -1.37
N GLY A 52 -19.46 -1.17 -2.00
CA GLY A 52 -19.31 -1.36 -3.44
C GLY A 52 -19.95 -0.24 -4.25
N ILE A 53 -20.26 -0.53 -5.52
CA ILE A 53 -20.90 0.40 -6.46
C ILE A 53 -22.10 -0.28 -7.12
N VAL A 54 -23.21 0.43 -7.28
CA VAL A 54 -24.35 -0.01 -8.10
C VAL A 54 -24.39 0.81 -9.39
N ASP A 55 -24.40 0.13 -10.53
CA ASP A 55 -24.42 0.81 -11.83
C ASP A 55 -25.84 1.24 -12.27
N SER A 56 -25.93 1.95 -13.40
CA SER A 56 -27.20 2.41 -13.96
C SER A 56 -28.17 1.29 -14.37
N THR A 57 -27.67 0.05 -14.46
CA THR A 57 -28.46 -1.15 -14.76
C THR A 57 -28.79 -1.97 -13.51
N ASN A 58 -28.50 -1.42 -12.32
CA ASN A 58 -28.75 -2.04 -11.03
C ASN A 58 -27.89 -3.29 -10.76
N ASN A 59 -26.73 -3.43 -11.43
CA ASN A 59 -25.76 -4.45 -11.08
C ASN A 59 -24.90 -3.97 -9.91
N TYR A 60 -24.59 -4.89 -9.01
CA TYR A 60 -23.72 -4.67 -7.87
C TYR A 60 -22.27 -5.02 -8.22
N TRP A 61 -21.35 -4.11 -7.94
CA TRP A 61 -19.92 -4.25 -8.16
C TRP A 61 -19.19 -4.15 -6.82
N LYS A 62 -18.61 -5.26 -6.37
CA LYS A 62 -17.73 -5.27 -5.20
C LYS A 62 -16.40 -4.61 -5.56
N ILE A 63 -15.90 -3.74 -4.67
CA ILE A 63 -14.61 -3.06 -4.85
C ILE A 63 -13.55 -3.70 -3.94
N GLU A 64 -12.45 -4.12 -4.55
CA GLU A 64 -11.26 -4.60 -3.87
C GLU A 64 -10.09 -3.65 -4.17
N PHE A 65 -9.44 -3.17 -3.11
CA PHE A 65 -8.32 -2.25 -3.24
C PHE A 65 -6.99 -2.98 -3.22
N TRP A 66 -6.11 -2.53 -4.11
CA TRP A 66 -4.68 -2.85 -4.15
C TRP A 66 -3.91 -1.55 -4.02
N PHE A 67 -2.82 -1.57 -3.24
CA PHE A 67 -2.01 -0.39 -3.00
C PHE A 67 -0.59 -0.60 -3.48
N GLY A 68 -0.18 0.22 -4.44
CA GLY A 68 1.15 0.22 -5.03
C GLY A 68 1.94 1.46 -4.63
N SER A 69 3.17 1.28 -4.15
CA SER A 69 4.07 2.40 -3.89
C SER A 69 5.52 1.97 -3.75
N ASP A 70 6.45 2.94 -3.76
CA ASP A 70 7.82 2.68 -3.35
C ASP A 70 7.86 2.19 -1.89
N TRP A 71 8.92 1.45 -1.55
CA TRP A 71 9.04 0.81 -0.25
C TRP A 71 8.97 1.80 0.92
N LYS A 72 9.57 2.99 0.79
CA LYS A 72 9.64 3.97 1.88
C LYS A 72 8.25 4.53 2.15
N PHE A 73 7.54 4.96 1.13
CA PHE A 73 6.18 5.48 1.29
C PHE A 73 5.22 4.39 1.79
N MET A 74 5.36 3.16 1.31
CA MET A 74 4.55 2.05 1.80
C MET A 74 4.81 1.75 3.28
N SER A 75 6.07 1.76 3.74
CA SER A 75 6.39 1.60 5.16
C SER A 75 5.74 2.69 6.04
N LEU A 76 5.62 3.91 5.49
CA LEU A 76 5.01 5.05 6.16
C LEU A 76 3.49 4.88 6.28
N VAL A 77 2.83 4.45 5.20
CA VAL A 77 1.38 4.18 5.16
C VAL A 77 1.02 3.01 6.08
N LEU A 78 1.80 1.92 6.05
CA LEU A 78 1.59 0.74 6.90
C LEU A 78 1.99 0.98 8.37
N GLY A 79 2.68 2.08 8.67
CA GLY A 79 3.10 2.40 10.03
C GLY A 79 4.22 1.49 10.57
N THR A 80 5.02 0.88 9.69
CA THR A 80 6.11 -0.02 10.07
C THR A 80 7.38 0.74 10.44
N LYS A 81 8.34 0.05 11.05
CA LYS A 81 9.68 0.60 11.30
C LYS A 81 10.43 0.84 9.98
N GLY A 82 11.46 1.69 10.07
CA GLY A 82 12.31 2.02 8.94
C GLY A 82 13.22 0.85 8.49
N PRO A 83 13.92 1.02 7.36
CA PRO A 83 14.55 -0.08 6.62
C PRO A 83 15.73 -0.73 7.37
N MET A 84 16.33 -0.02 8.31
CA MET A 84 17.48 -0.51 9.10
C MET A 84 17.06 -1.15 10.43
N ALA A 85 15.78 -1.09 10.78
CA ALA A 85 15.31 -1.60 12.07
C ALA A 85 15.27 -3.13 12.09
N ASN A 86 15.22 -3.71 13.29
CA ASN A 86 14.75 -5.08 13.45
C ASN A 86 13.28 -5.14 13.03
N TYR A 87 12.88 -6.18 12.31
CA TYR A 87 11.52 -6.34 11.78
C TYR A 87 11.17 -5.21 10.81
N PHE A 88 12.00 -5.04 9.78
CA PHE A 88 11.85 -3.97 8.77
C PHE A 88 10.93 -4.36 7.61
N CYS A 89 10.74 -5.67 7.35
CA CYS A 89 10.00 -6.14 6.18
C CYS A 89 8.54 -5.66 6.21
N LEU A 90 7.96 -5.36 5.05
CA LEU A 90 6.55 -4.93 4.99
C LEU A 90 5.57 -6.07 5.30
N TYR A 91 6.02 -7.32 5.13
CA TYR A 91 5.15 -8.49 5.02
C TYR A 91 5.27 -9.48 6.18
N CYS A 92 6.44 -9.55 6.81
CA CYS A 92 6.74 -10.57 7.82
C CYS A 92 7.67 -10.07 8.92
N ASP A 93 7.71 -10.84 10.01
CA ASP A 93 8.54 -10.58 11.18
C ASP A 93 10.02 -11.02 10.98
N CYS A 94 10.62 -10.73 9.82
CA CYS A 94 12.02 -11.06 9.59
C CYS A 94 12.97 -10.08 10.29
N LYS A 95 14.00 -10.61 10.97
CA LYS A 95 15.01 -9.79 11.62
C LYS A 95 16.02 -9.30 10.59
N ASN A 96 16.55 -8.09 10.79
CA ASN A 96 17.61 -7.57 9.94
C ASN A 96 18.89 -8.43 9.98
N THR A 97 19.16 -9.13 11.09
CA THR A 97 20.29 -10.07 11.25
C THR A 97 20.16 -11.30 10.38
N ASP A 98 18.92 -11.64 10.00
CA ASP A 98 18.58 -12.89 9.33
C ASP A 98 18.27 -12.66 7.84
N ARG A 99 18.30 -11.39 7.37
CA ARG A 99 17.91 -10.97 6.01
C ARG A 99 18.70 -11.64 4.88
N TRP A 100 19.90 -12.14 5.18
CA TRP A 100 20.79 -12.80 4.22
C TRP A 100 20.56 -14.32 4.15
N ASN A 101 19.83 -14.87 5.12
CA ASN A 101 19.65 -16.31 5.26
C ASN A 101 18.42 -16.77 4.45
N ILE A 102 18.70 -17.31 3.26
CA ILE A 102 17.69 -17.80 2.31
C ILE A 102 17.10 -19.17 2.71
N ASP A 103 17.64 -19.84 3.73
CA ASP A 103 17.09 -21.10 4.25
C ASP A 103 15.91 -20.87 5.19
N LEU A 104 15.69 -19.62 5.62
CA LEU A 104 14.55 -19.25 6.45
C LEU A 104 13.33 -18.97 5.60
N ASN A 105 12.21 -19.55 6.00
CA ASN A 105 10.91 -19.27 5.40
C ASN A 105 10.08 -18.41 6.36
N TYR A 106 9.57 -17.30 5.85
CA TYR A 106 8.70 -16.39 6.59
C TYR A 106 7.33 -16.35 5.91
N GLU A 107 6.28 -16.63 6.67
CA GLU A 107 4.92 -16.49 6.16
C GLU A 107 4.57 -15.01 5.98
N ASN A 108 3.86 -14.68 4.90
CA ASN A 108 3.37 -13.34 4.63
C ASN A 108 2.05 -13.09 5.40
N LEU A 109 2.16 -13.06 6.74
CA LEU A 109 1.01 -12.93 7.65
C LEU A 109 0.86 -11.56 8.29
N CYS A 110 1.68 -10.56 7.91
CA CYS A 110 1.90 -9.26 8.57
C CYS A 110 3.21 -9.20 9.37
N ASN A 111 3.80 -8.01 9.40
CA ASN A 111 4.89 -7.66 10.31
C ASN A 111 4.32 -7.04 11.60
N ILE A 112 4.07 -7.87 12.60
CA ILE A 112 3.51 -7.47 13.89
C ILE A 112 4.60 -6.82 14.76
N LEU A 113 5.81 -7.39 14.75
CA LEU A 113 6.93 -6.96 15.61
C LEU A 113 7.58 -5.65 15.14
N GLY A 114 7.38 -5.32 13.86
CA GLY A 114 7.85 -4.10 13.22
C GLY A 114 6.84 -2.97 13.20
N GLN A 115 5.61 -3.19 13.67
CA GLN A 115 4.59 -2.14 13.69
C GLN A 115 4.91 -1.07 14.76
N LYS A 116 4.85 0.20 14.37
CA LYS A 116 5.12 1.36 15.23
C LYS A 116 3.91 2.31 15.34
N LYS A 117 3.13 2.41 14.27
CA LYS A 117 1.94 3.25 14.16
C LYS A 117 0.80 2.44 13.51
N PRO A 118 -0.47 2.84 13.69
CA PRO A 118 -1.58 2.29 12.93
C PRO A 118 -1.36 2.39 11.42
N ASN A 119 -1.99 1.50 10.65
CA ASN A 119 -2.02 1.61 9.20
C ASN A 119 -2.95 2.78 8.81
N LEU A 120 -2.49 3.65 7.91
CA LEU A 120 -3.28 4.76 7.37
C LEU A 120 -4.39 4.27 6.42
N LEU A 121 -4.32 3.03 5.93
CA LEU A 121 -5.34 2.40 5.09
C LEU A 121 -5.80 1.08 5.74
N PRO A 122 -6.55 1.14 6.86
CA PRO A 122 -6.83 -0.03 7.69
C PRO A 122 -7.74 -1.08 7.03
N PHE A 123 -8.43 -0.72 5.94
CA PHE A 123 -9.25 -1.64 5.15
C PHE A 123 -8.44 -2.50 4.17
N LEU A 124 -7.17 -2.18 3.94
CA LEU A 124 -6.28 -2.96 3.06
C LEU A 124 -5.69 -4.15 3.81
N ALA A 125 -5.81 -5.33 3.20
CA ALA A 125 -5.02 -6.48 3.61
C ALA A 125 -3.54 -6.26 3.21
N ASN A 126 -2.61 -6.67 4.07
CA ASN A 126 -1.17 -6.53 3.77
C ASN A 126 -0.75 -7.23 2.47
N GLN A 127 -1.41 -8.33 2.12
CA GLN A 127 -1.16 -9.06 0.88
C GLN A 127 -1.55 -8.27 -0.39
N HIS A 128 -2.35 -7.20 -0.25
CA HIS A 128 -2.72 -6.31 -1.36
C HIS A 128 -1.80 -5.08 -1.46
N CYS A 129 -0.75 -5.01 -0.64
CA CYS A 129 0.26 -3.96 -0.69
C CYS A 129 1.43 -4.44 -1.55
N VAL A 130 1.53 -3.93 -2.77
CA VAL A 130 2.49 -4.37 -3.79
C VAL A 130 3.60 -3.33 -3.93
N PRO A 131 4.86 -3.69 -3.75
CA PRO A 131 5.95 -2.73 -3.83
C PRO A 131 6.24 -2.42 -5.29
N ASP A 132 6.67 -1.20 -5.56
CA ASP A 132 7.05 -0.78 -6.91
C ASP A 132 8.22 -1.61 -7.45
N GLU A 133 7.98 -2.32 -8.55
CA GLU A 133 8.95 -3.23 -9.16
C GLU A 133 10.21 -2.50 -9.62
N LEU A 134 10.06 -1.35 -10.28
CA LEU A 134 11.19 -0.57 -10.79
C LEU A 134 12.11 -0.13 -9.65
N HIS A 135 11.54 0.37 -8.55
CA HIS A 135 12.30 0.78 -7.38
C HIS A 135 12.99 -0.40 -6.70
N ILE A 136 12.39 -1.59 -6.70
CA ILE A 136 13.06 -2.82 -6.22
C ILE A 136 14.23 -3.19 -7.14
N MET A 137 14.01 -3.21 -8.45
CA MET A 137 15.02 -3.61 -9.42
C MET A 137 16.25 -2.71 -9.35
N LEU A 138 16.06 -1.40 -9.21
CA LEU A 138 17.14 -0.44 -9.01
C LEU A 138 17.99 -0.76 -7.76
N ARG A 139 17.37 -1.26 -6.68
CA ARG A 139 18.07 -1.63 -5.43
C ARG A 139 18.80 -2.95 -5.49
N ILE A 140 18.43 -3.85 -6.39
CA ILE A 140 19.15 -5.12 -6.60
C ILE A 140 20.42 -4.87 -7.41
N THR A 141 20.41 -3.87 -8.29
CA THR A 141 21.55 -3.52 -9.16
C THR A 141 22.56 -2.55 -8.53
N ASP A 142 22.19 -1.89 -7.42
CA ASP A 142 23.06 -1.04 -6.60
C ASP A 142 24.10 -1.87 -5.82
#